data_AF-X1TXN1-F1
#
_entry.id   AF-X1TXN1-F1
#
_cell.length_a   1.000
_cell.length_b   1.000
_cell.length_c   1.000
_cell.angle_alpha   90.00
_cell.angle_beta   90.00
_cell.angle_gamma   90.00
#
_symmetry.space_group_name_H-M   'P 1'
#
loop_
_entity.id
_entity.type
_entity.pdbx_description
1 polymer ?
#
loop_
_entity_poly.entity_id
_entity_poly.type
_entity_poly.pdbx_seq_one_letter_code
_entity_poly.pdbx_strand_id
1 'polypeptide(L)'
;MILDLAPGVSHNVVDFAIIAKKTILVTTPEVPSLLNAYSFIKVAVFRRLTFFFKYKKCSEILELLERAKDFENYPHLKTMEGFFREAREINSEVADSAKETLSGITPFVVVNRVRTGNDANIGKVIQGLMQNYLGIKSSELMTIREDIAVEKAIARMKPVMTEAPNSPFSRDIEEIAFKLCE
;
A
#
# COMPACT_ATOMS: atom_id res chain seq x y z
N MET A 1 5.87 18.09 -2.71
CA MET A 1 4.75 17.88 -3.65
C MET A 1 3.90 16.76 -3.08
N ILE A 2 2.59 16.98 -2.95
CA ILE A 2 1.61 15.95 -2.55
C ILE A 2 0.75 15.70 -3.79
N LEU A 3 0.55 14.43 -4.12
CA LEU A 3 -0.32 14.03 -5.22
C LEU A 3 -1.49 13.25 -4.62
N ASP A 4 -2.69 13.79 -4.76
CA ASP A 4 -3.92 13.10 -4.39
C ASP A 4 -4.37 12.22 -5.57
N LEU A 5 -4.67 10.96 -5.29
CA LEU A 5 -4.95 9.95 -6.29
C LEU A 5 -6.41 9.53 -6.21
N ALA A 6 -7.05 9.44 -7.38
CA ALA A 6 -8.41 8.92 -7.48
C ALA A 6 -8.51 7.50 -6.92
N PRO A 7 -9.66 7.10 -6.37
CA PRO A 7 -9.87 5.74 -5.88
C PRO A 7 -9.73 4.71 -7.00
N GLY A 8 -9.43 3.47 -6.60
CA GLY A 8 -9.32 2.32 -7.51
C GLY A 8 -7.91 2.04 -8.00
N VAL A 9 -7.81 1.22 -9.04
CA VAL A 9 -6.55 0.62 -9.53
C VAL A 9 -6.24 0.99 -10.99
N SER A 10 -6.71 2.16 -11.45
CA SER A 10 -6.42 2.61 -12.81
C SER A 10 -4.91 2.74 -13.07
N HIS A 11 -4.49 2.60 -14.32
CA HIS A 11 -3.08 2.58 -14.71
C HIS A 11 -2.31 3.80 -14.17
N ASN A 12 -2.90 4.99 -14.32
CA ASN A 12 -2.26 6.25 -13.90
C ASN A 12 -2.09 6.33 -12.38
N VAL A 13 -3.11 5.93 -11.61
CA VAL A 13 -3.07 5.95 -10.14
C VAL A 13 -1.94 5.05 -9.63
N VAL A 14 -1.84 3.84 -10.17
CA VAL A 14 -0.81 2.88 -9.76
C VAL A 14 0.59 3.34 -10.17
N ASP A 15 0.75 3.87 -11.40
CA ASP A 15 2.04 4.39 -11.87
C ASP A 15 2.54 5.53 -10.99
N PHE A 16 1.67 6.49 -10.66
CA PHE A 16 2.02 7.60 -9.79
C PHE A 16 2.40 7.13 -8.37
N ALA A 17 1.69 6.13 -7.82
CA ALA A 17 2.02 5.57 -6.52
C ALA A 17 3.34 4.80 -6.51
N ILE A 18 3.74 4.19 -7.62
CA ILE A 18 5.01 3.46 -7.75
C ILE A 18 6.22 4.39 -7.84
N ILE A 19 6.08 5.54 -8.52
CA ILE A 19 7.19 6.50 -8.70
C ILE A 19 7.37 7.44 -7.49
N ALA A 20 6.39 7.49 -6.59
CA ALA A 20 6.44 8.33 -5.41
C ALA A 20 7.55 7.87 -4.45
N LYS A 21 8.26 8.82 -3.84
CA LYS A 21 9.29 8.52 -2.83
C LYS A 21 8.69 7.94 -1.55
N LYS A 22 7.52 8.45 -1.15
CA LYS A 22 6.72 7.96 -0.02
C LYS A 22 5.30 7.80 -0.53
N THR A 23 4.69 6.64 -0.27
CA THR A 23 3.31 6.33 -0.65
C THR A 23 2.48 6.19 0.60
N ILE A 24 1.46 7.03 0.74
CA ILE A 24 0.54 7.01 1.89
C ILE A 24 -0.70 6.23 1.46
N LEU A 25 -0.95 5.11 2.14
CA LEU A 25 -2.12 4.26 1.92
C LEU A 25 -3.15 4.55 2.99
N VAL A 26 -4.16 5.35 2.64
CA VAL A 26 -5.28 5.67 3.54
C VAL A 26 -6.38 4.63 3.36
N THR A 27 -6.83 4.05 4.47
CA THR A 27 -7.95 3.11 4.51
C THR A 27 -8.87 3.47 5.68
N THR A 28 -9.96 2.74 5.86
CA THR A 28 -10.88 2.88 6.99
C THR A 28 -11.01 1.53 7.69
N PRO A 29 -11.57 1.44 8.91
CA PRO A 29 -11.58 0.20 9.68
C PRO A 29 -12.52 -0.86 9.10
N GLU A 30 -13.34 -0.53 8.10
CA GLU A 30 -14.21 -1.46 7.42
C GLU A 30 -13.41 -2.46 6.55
N VAL A 31 -13.70 -3.76 6.70
CA VAL A 31 -13.03 -4.85 5.98
C VAL A 31 -12.94 -4.62 4.45
N PRO A 32 -14.00 -4.17 3.75
CA PRO A 32 -13.91 -3.90 2.31
C PRO A 32 -12.85 -2.84 1.96
N SER A 33 -12.69 -1.79 2.77
CA SER A 33 -11.71 -0.72 2.55
C SER A 33 -10.28 -1.24 2.68
N LEU A 34 -10.04 -2.16 3.62
CA LEU A 34 -8.74 -2.82 3.79
C LEU A 34 -8.40 -3.73 2.62
N LEU A 35 -9.38 -4.53 2.17
CA LEU A 35 -9.20 -5.42 1.03
C LEU A 35 -8.93 -4.63 -0.26
N ASN A 36 -9.59 -3.49 -0.43
CA ASN A 36 -9.31 -2.57 -1.54
C ASN A 36 -7.89 -1.99 -1.45
N ALA A 37 -7.47 -1.54 -0.27
CA ALA A 37 -6.12 -1.02 -0.05
C ALA A 37 -5.05 -2.09 -0.30
N TYR A 38 -5.25 -3.32 0.17
CA TYR A 38 -4.38 -4.46 -0.14
C TYR A 38 -4.35 -4.77 -1.63
N SER A 39 -5.51 -4.80 -2.30
CA SER A 39 -5.61 -5.07 -3.74
C SER A 39 -4.88 -4.03 -4.56
N PHE A 40 -4.94 -2.75 -4.15
CA PHE A 40 -4.17 -1.67 -4.76
C PHE A 40 -2.66 -1.93 -4.68
N ILE A 41 -2.17 -2.25 -3.48
CA ILE A 41 -0.74 -2.55 -3.27
C ILE A 41 -0.32 -3.80 -4.05
N LYS A 42 -1.16 -4.84 -4.11
CA LYS A 42 -0.92 -6.03 -4.93
C LYS A 42 -0.75 -5.65 -6.40
N VAL A 43 -1.65 -4.85 -6.96
CA VAL A 43 -1.55 -4.38 -8.35
C VAL A 43 -0.27 -3.57 -8.57
N ALA A 44 0.09 -2.69 -7.62
CA ALA A 44 1.33 -1.91 -7.69
C ALA A 44 2.59 -2.78 -7.70
N VAL A 45 2.65 -3.80 -6.82
CA VAL A 45 3.74 -4.77 -6.76
C VAL A 45 3.88 -5.54 -8.06
N PHE A 46 2.80 -6.13 -8.55
CA PHE A 46 2.82 -6.91 -9.80
C PHE A 46 3.25 -6.03 -10.98
N ARG A 47 2.74 -4.79 -11.05
CA ARG A 47 3.11 -3.85 -12.10
C ARG A 47 4.58 -3.46 -12.05
N ARG A 48 5.13 -3.19 -10.86
CA ARG A 48 6.57 -2.91 -10.67
C ARG A 48 7.44 -4.05 -11.18
N LEU A 49 7.08 -5.29 -10.81
CA LEU A 49 7.79 -6.49 -11.24
C LEU A 49 7.66 -6.74 -12.74
N THR A 50 6.46 -6.55 -13.32
CA THR A 50 6.25 -6.63 -14.77
C THR A 50 7.19 -5.66 -15.51
N PHE A 51 7.30 -4.41 -15.07
CA PHE A 51 8.23 -3.46 -15.69
C PHE A 51 9.69 -3.88 -15.52
N PHE A 52 10.06 -4.37 -14.33
CA PHE A 52 11.41 -4.84 -14.05
C PHE A 52 11.82 -6.00 -14.97
N PHE A 53 11.00 -7.05 -15.08
CA PHE A 53 11.33 -8.22 -15.90
C PHE A 53 11.28 -7.91 -17.40
N LYS A 54 10.40 -7.01 -17.85
CA LYS A 54 10.42 -6.48 -19.23
C LYS A 54 11.74 -5.75 -19.52
N TYR A 55 12.18 -4.88 -18.61
CA TYR A 55 13.43 -4.14 -18.76
C TYR A 55 14.66 -5.08 -18.79
N LYS A 56 14.68 -6.08 -17.91
CA LYS A 56 15.72 -7.12 -17.87
C LYS A 56 15.63 -8.14 -19.01
N LYS A 57 14.59 -8.07 -19.86
CA LYS A 57 14.32 -8.98 -20.98
C LYS A 57 14.25 -10.46 -20.58
N CYS A 58 13.73 -10.74 -19.38
CA CYS A 58 13.57 -12.11 -18.88
C CYS A 58 12.11 -12.55 -19.07
N SER A 59 11.82 -13.11 -20.24
CA SER A 59 10.46 -13.50 -20.62
C SER A 59 9.93 -14.67 -19.80
N GLU A 60 10.76 -15.64 -19.43
CA GLU A 60 10.29 -16.80 -18.66
C GLU A 60 9.79 -16.41 -17.26
N ILE A 61 10.51 -15.53 -16.56
CA ILE A 61 10.06 -15.03 -15.24
C ILE A 61 8.84 -14.11 -15.39
N LEU A 62 8.74 -13.36 -16.49
CA LEU A 62 7.55 -12.55 -16.77
C LEU A 62 6.31 -13.45 -16.96
N GLU A 63 6.42 -14.54 -17.71
CA GLU A 63 5.35 -15.52 -17.86
C GLU A 63 4.98 -16.17 -16.52
N LEU A 64 5.98 -16.50 -15.70
CA LEU A 64 5.75 -17.00 -14.33
C LEU A 64 4.96 -15.98 -13.49
N LEU A 65 5.28 -14.69 -13.61
CA LEU A 65 4.60 -13.62 -12.88
C LEU A 65 3.15 -13.46 -13.35
N GLU A 66 2.88 -13.62 -14.65
CA GLU A 66 1.51 -13.61 -15.17
C GLU A 66 0.70 -14.81 -14.64
N ARG A 67 1.31 -16.01 -14.54
CA ARG A 67 0.68 -17.19 -13.89
C ARG A 67 0.39 -16.94 -12.41
N ALA A 68 1.27 -16.25 -11.69
CA ALA A 68 1.09 -15.91 -10.28
C ALA A 68 -0.14 -15.02 -10.00
N LYS A 69 -0.73 -14.39 -11.03
CA LYS A 69 -2.01 -13.66 -10.89
C LYS A 69 -3.20 -14.62 -10.73
N ASP A 70 -3.10 -15.84 -11.26
CA ASP A 70 -4.11 -16.88 -11.22
C ASP A 70 -3.75 -17.96 -10.18
N PHE A 71 -3.94 -17.61 -8.91
CA PHE A 71 -3.58 -18.49 -7.79
C PHE A 71 -4.52 -19.68 -7.61
N GLU A 72 -5.66 -19.73 -8.31
CA GLU A 72 -6.55 -20.90 -8.29
C GLU A 72 -5.91 -22.04 -9.07
N ASN A 73 -5.34 -21.72 -10.24
CA ASN A 73 -4.63 -22.68 -11.08
C ASN A 73 -3.17 -22.87 -10.66
N TYR A 74 -2.55 -21.86 -10.03
CA TYR A 74 -1.13 -21.89 -9.59
C TYR A 74 -0.97 -21.58 -8.09
N PRO A 75 -1.44 -22.45 -7.17
CA PRO A 75 -1.43 -22.18 -5.73
C PRO A 75 -0.03 -22.05 -5.13
N HIS A 76 1.00 -22.66 -5.75
CA HIS A 76 2.40 -22.54 -5.36
C HIS A 76 2.96 -21.11 -5.55
N LEU A 77 2.34 -20.32 -6.44
CA LEU A 77 2.70 -18.93 -6.73
C LEU A 77 1.88 -17.90 -5.95
N LYS A 78 1.01 -18.35 -5.02
CA LYS A 78 0.10 -17.47 -4.26
C LYS A 78 0.84 -16.39 -3.46
N THR A 79 2.06 -16.67 -3.01
CA THR A 79 2.90 -15.72 -2.26
C THR A 79 4.11 -15.31 -3.09
N MET A 80 4.58 -14.08 -2.89
CA MET A 80 5.81 -13.59 -3.52
C MET A 80 7.04 -14.42 -3.11
N GLU A 81 7.03 -15.02 -1.93
CA GLU A 81 8.07 -15.98 -1.54
C GLU A 81 8.06 -17.23 -2.43
N GLY A 82 6.88 -17.81 -2.68
CA GLY A 82 6.71 -18.95 -3.58
C GLY A 82 7.13 -18.60 -5.01
N PHE A 83 6.66 -17.45 -5.51
CA PHE A 83 7.07 -16.93 -6.81
C PHE A 83 8.59 -16.77 -6.93
N PHE A 84 9.26 -16.11 -5.98
CA PHE A 84 10.70 -15.88 -6.06
C PHE A 84 11.52 -17.16 -5.91
N ARG A 85 11.01 -18.18 -5.22
CA ARG A 85 11.66 -19.49 -5.17
C ARG A 85 11.76 -20.10 -6.58
N GLU A 86 10.67 -20.11 -7.34
CA GLU A 86 10.66 -20.65 -8.70
C GLU A 86 11.37 -19.73 -9.71
N ALA A 87 11.27 -18.42 -9.54
CA ALA A 87 12.01 -17.47 -10.37
C ALA A 87 13.53 -17.65 -10.27
N ARG A 88 14.06 -18.06 -9.09
CA ARG A 88 15.49 -18.33 -8.91
C ARG A 88 15.98 -19.54 -9.69
N GLU A 89 15.15 -20.56 -9.87
CA GLU A 89 15.48 -21.74 -10.67
C GLU A 89 15.63 -21.39 -12.16
N ILE A 90 14.96 -20.33 -12.61
CA ILE A 90 15.06 -19.80 -13.97
C ILE A 90 16.30 -18.89 -14.09
N ASN A 91 16.39 -17.87 -13.23
CA ASN A 91 17.52 -16.94 -13.19
C ASN A 91 17.64 -16.30 -11.80
N SER A 92 18.61 -16.78 -11.01
CA SER A 92 18.82 -16.34 -9.63
C SER A 92 19.17 -14.86 -9.52
N GLU A 93 20.09 -14.37 -10.36
CA GLU A 93 20.54 -12.96 -10.34
C GLU A 93 19.38 -11.99 -10.60
N VAL A 94 18.57 -12.26 -11.63
CA VAL A 94 17.42 -11.41 -11.98
C VAL A 94 16.33 -11.51 -10.90
N ALA A 95 16.07 -12.70 -10.37
CA ALA A 95 15.08 -12.91 -9.31
C ALA A 95 15.47 -12.18 -8.01
N ASP A 96 16.74 -12.25 -7.60
CA ASP A 96 17.22 -11.61 -6.39
C ASP A 96 17.25 -10.08 -6.53
N SER A 97 17.67 -9.55 -7.68
CA SER A 97 17.60 -8.12 -7.97
C SER A 97 16.15 -7.59 -8.00
N ALA A 98 15.20 -8.38 -8.50
CA ALA A 98 13.77 -8.05 -8.44
C ALA A 98 13.26 -8.05 -7.00
N LYS A 99 13.67 -9.02 -6.17
CA LYS A 99 13.28 -9.10 -4.75
C LYS A 99 13.83 -7.93 -3.95
N GLU A 100 15.05 -7.49 -4.22
CA GLU A 100 15.64 -6.29 -3.62
C GLU A 100 14.89 -5.02 -4.05
N THR A 101 14.50 -4.92 -5.33
CA THR A 101 13.66 -3.81 -5.79
C THR A 101 12.30 -3.79 -5.08
N LEU A 102 11.73 -4.97 -4.83
CA LEU A 102 10.44 -5.10 -4.15
C LEU A 102 10.52 -4.73 -2.66
N SER A 103 11.61 -5.08 -1.98
CA SER A 103 11.79 -4.75 -0.55
C SER A 103 11.87 -3.25 -0.28
N GLY A 104 12.19 -2.44 -1.28
CA GLY A 104 12.12 -0.98 -1.21
C GLY A 104 10.70 -0.41 -1.15
N ILE A 105 9.66 -1.21 -1.48
CA ILE A 105 8.27 -0.76 -1.38
C ILE A 105 7.82 -0.85 0.08
N THR A 106 7.76 0.31 0.74
CA THR A 106 7.41 0.41 2.16
C THR A 106 6.29 1.42 2.41
N PRO A 107 5.02 1.07 2.08
CA PRO A 107 3.90 2.01 2.18
C PRO A 107 3.70 2.52 3.61
N PHE A 108 3.37 3.79 3.76
CA PHE A 108 2.95 4.41 5.01
C PHE A 108 1.45 4.20 5.16
N VAL A 109 1.00 3.39 6.11
CA VAL A 109 -0.43 3.03 6.23
C VAL A 109 -1.11 3.93 7.23
N VAL A 110 -2.26 4.50 6.85
CA VAL A 110 -3.12 5.31 7.71
C VAL A 110 -4.50 4.68 7.79
N VAL A 111 -4.95 4.30 8.98
CA VAL A 111 -6.34 3.91 9.22
C VAL A 111 -7.11 5.15 9.65
N ASN A 112 -7.91 5.69 8.74
CA ASN A 112 -8.77 6.84 8.97
C ASN A 112 -10.07 6.42 9.67
N ARG A 113 -10.74 7.36 10.34
CA ARG A 113 -12.06 7.17 10.99
C ARG A 113 -12.07 6.09 12.08
N VAL A 114 -11.00 6.00 12.86
CA VAL A 114 -10.92 5.09 14.02
C VAL A 114 -11.82 5.61 15.15
N ARG A 115 -12.76 4.77 15.61
CA ARG A 115 -13.69 5.12 16.70
C ARG A 115 -13.32 4.44 18.01
N THR A 116 -12.74 3.24 17.92
CA THR A 116 -12.39 2.41 19.08
C THR A 116 -10.95 1.90 19.01
N GLY A 117 -10.42 1.40 20.13
CA GLY A 117 -9.12 0.72 20.13
C GLY A 117 -9.08 -0.55 19.27
N ASN A 118 -10.23 -1.20 19.04
CA ASN A 118 -10.31 -2.34 18.12
C ASN A 118 -10.11 -1.91 16.68
N ASP A 119 -10.65 -0.77 16.28
CA ASP A 119 -10.47 -0.21 14.93
C ASP A 119 -8.99 0.07 14.63
N ALA A 120 -8.20 0.46 15.64
CA ALA A 120 -6.77 0.65 15.49
C ALA A 120 -6.01 -0.67 15.20
N ASN A 121 -6.48 -1.80 15.73
CA ASN A 121 -5.87 -3.11 15.49
C ASN A 121 -6.13 -3.63 14.07
N ILE A 122 -7.13 -3.10 13.38
CA ILE A 122 -7.47 -3.50 12.01
C ILE A 122 -6.34 -3.13 11.02
N GLY A 123 -5.58 -2.07 11.29
CA GLY A 123 -4.37 -1.73 10.52
C GLY A 123 -3.32 -2.84 10.49
N LYS A 124 -3.27 -3.68 11.54
CA LYS A 124 -2.36 -4.84 11.58
C LYS A 124 -2.77 -5.94 10.60
N VAL A 125 -4.05 -6.03 10.25
CA VAL A 125 -4.56 -7.01 9.28
C VAL A 125 -3.97 -6.74 7.90
N ILE A 126 -4.02 -5.49 7.43
CA ILE A 126 -3.45 -5.14 6.12
C ILE A 126 -1.91 -5.28 6.11
N GLN A 127 -1.22 -4.93 7.20
CA GLN A 127 0.21 -5.21 7.34
C GLN A 127 0.50 -6.71 7.20
N GLY A 128 -0.27 -7.56 7.88
CA GLY A 128 -0.16 -9.00 7.78
C GLY A 128 -0.40 -9.52 6.37
N LEU A 129 -1.42 -9.01 5.66
CA LEU A 129 -1.67 -9.39 4.27
C LEU A 129 -0.50 -9.03 3.35
N MET A 130 0.03 -7.81 3.46
CA MET A 130 1.20 -7.37 2.69
C MET A 130 2.43 -8.23 2.98
N GLN A 131 2.71 -8.52 4.26
CA GLN A 131 3.86 -9.34 4.64
C GLN A 131 3.72 -10.79 4.17
N ASN A 132 2.55 -11.40 4.38
CA ASN A 132 2.34 -12.83 4.12
C ASN A 132 2.25 -13.15 2.63
N TYR A 133 1.63 -12.27 1.83
CA TYR A 133 1.40 -12.52 0.41
C TYR A 133 2.39 -11.80 -0.50
N LEU A 134 2.80 -10.60 -0.15
CA LEU A 134 3.67 -9.78 -1.00
C LEU A 134 5.13 -9.74 -0.51
N GLY A 135 5.38 -10.17 0.73
CA GLY A 135 6.71 -10.12 1.33
C GLY A 135 7.21 -8.70 1.59
N ILE A 136 6.32 -7.70 1.58
CA ILE A 136 6.65 -6.29 1.82
C ILE A 136 6.14 -5.85 3.19
N LYS A 137 6.84 -4.87 3.78
CA LYS A 137 6.49 -4.26 5.06
C LYS A 137 5.92 -2.87 4.84
N SER A 138 5.07 -2.39 5.74
CA SER A 138 4.79 -0.96 5.83
C SER A 138 5.94 -0.24 6.51
N SER A 139 6.21 1.01 6.14
CA SER A 139 7.14 1.87 6.88
C SER A 139 6.57 2.25 8.25
N GLU A 140 5.30 2.65 8.28
CA GLU A 140 4.59 3.06 9.49
C GLU A 140 3.12 2.61 9.44
N LEU A 141 2.51 2.54 10.62
CA LEU A 141 1.07 2.40 10.79
C LEU A 141 0.55 3.46 11.75
N MET A 142 -0.18 4.42 11.21
CA MET A 142 -0.80 5.51 11.96
C MET A 142 -2.33 5.42 11.89
N THR A 143 -3.01 6.13 12.79
CA THR A 143 -4.46 6.21 12.82
C THR A 143 -4.92 7.66 12.82
N ILE A 144 -6.10 7.90 12.26
CA ILE A 144 -6.82 9.18 12.40
C ILE A 144 -8.16 8.86 13.05
N ARG A 145 -8.45 9.54 14.16
CA ARG A 145 -9.69 9.38 14.92
C ARG A 145 -10.88 9.95 14.15
N GLU A 146 -12.04 9.29 14.27
CA GLU A 146 -13.31 9.89 13.83
C GLU A 146 -13.57 11.16 14.65
N ASP A 147 -13.86 12.27 13.97
CA ASP A 147 -14.01 13.58 14.59
C ASP A 147 -15.06 14.42 13.88
N ILE A 148 -16.07 14.87 14.63
CA ILE A 148 -17.16 15.74 14.14
C ILE A 148 -16.64 17.09 13.62
N ALA A 149 -15.44 17.51 14.02
CA ALA A 149 -14.79 18.71 13.50
C ALA A 149 -14.58 18.64 11.97
N VAL A 150 -14.37 17.43 11.43
CA VAL A 150 -14.21 17.20 9.98
C VAL A 150 -15.49 17.56 9.23
N GLU A 151 -16.62 17.02 9.68
CA GLU A 151 -17.94 17.31 9.07
C GLU A 151 -18.29 18.80 9.13
N LYS A 152 -18.05 19.43 10.28
CA LYS A 152 -18.29 20.88 10.47
C LYS A 152 -17.42 21.73 9.55
N ALA A 153 -16.16 21.35 9.35
CA ALA A 153 -15.23 22.09 8.50
C ALA A 153 -15.59 21.93 7.01
N ILE A 154 -15.97 20.71 6.58
CA ILE A 154 -16.46 20.44 5.22
C ILE A 154 -17.70 21.28 4.92
N ALA A 155 -18.67 21.34 5.83
CA ALA A 155 -19.89 22.15 5.66
C ALA A 155 -19.60 23.65 5.51
N ARG A 156 -18.46 24.12 6.05
CA ARG A 156 -17.99 25.50 5.94
C ARG A 156 -16.99 25.71 4.80
N MET A 157 -16.66 24.66 4.05
CA MET A 157 -15.66 24.66 2.98
C MET A 157 -14.29 25.20 3.43
N LYS A 158 -13.87 24.82 4.65
CA LYS A 158 -12.60 25.25 5.22
C LYS A 158 -11.77 24.06 5.71
N PRO A 159 -10.43 24.15 5.70
CA PRO A 159 -9.58 23.11 6.27
C PRO A 159 -9.80 22.94 7.78
N VAL A 160 -9.90 21.69 8.25
CA VAL A 160 -10.07 21.36 9.68
C VAL A 160 -8.96 22.00 10.53
N MET A 161 -7.72 21.96 10.03
CA MET A 161 -6.55 22.57 10.68
C MET A 161 -6.72 24.07 10.98
N THR A 162 -7.57 24.77 10.23
CA THR A 162 -7.83 26.20 10.45
C THR A 162 -9.06 26.46 11.31
N GLU A 163 -10.13 25.67 11.15
CA GLU A 163 -11.39 25.85 11.89
C GLU A 163 -11.35 25.23 13.29
N ALA A 164 -10.60 24.14 13.47
CA ALA A 164 -10.53 23.39 14.72
C ALA A 164 -9.10 22.87 14.98
N PRO A 165 -8.09 23.76 15.10
CA PRO A 165 -6.67 23.37 15.18
C PRO A 165 -6.35 22.43 16.35
N ASN A 166 -7.14 22.47 17.42
CA ASN A 166 -6.93 21.65 18.62
C ASN A 166 -7.76 20.35 18.64
N SER A 167 -8.47 20.02 17.55
CA SER A 167 -9.32 18.83 17.50
C SER A 167 -8.49 17.54 17.46
N PRO A 168 -9.06 16.39 17.86
CA PRO A 168 -8.43 15.09 17.68
C PRO A 168 -7.88 14.85 16.27
N PHE A 169 -8.67 15.15 15.23
CA PHE A 169 -8.24 15.04 13.83
C PHE A 169 -7.01 15.91 13.55
N SER A 170 -7.02 17.18 13.97
CA SER A 170 -5.89 18.07 13.70
C SER A 170 -4.59 17.60 14.35
N ARG A 171 -4.66 17.08 15.58
CA ARG A 171 -3.50 16.50 16.26
C ARG A 171 -2.98 15.25 15.55
N ASP A 172 -3.88 14.38 15.07
CA ASP A 172 -3.50 13.16 14.35
C ASP A 172 -2.81 13.51 13.01
N ILE A 173 -3.31 14.53 12.30
CA ILE A 173 -2.68 15.03 11.07
C ILE A 173 -1.30 15.63 11.34
N GLU A 174 -1.12 16.40 12.42
CA GLU A 174 0.20 16.94 12.80
C GLU A 174 1.20 15.83 13.12
N GLU A 175 0.77 14.79 13.83
CA GLU A 175 1.62 13.63 14.14
C GLU A 175 2.04 12.87 12.88
N ILE A 176 1.10 12.63 11.96
CA ILE A 176 1.39 12.02 10.66
C ILE A 176 2.36 12.89 9.85
N ALA A 177 2.14 14.21 9.81
CA ALA A 177 3.01 15.13 9.10
C ALA A 177 4.43 15.12 9.67
N PHE A 178 4.57 15.12 11.00
CA PHE A 178 5.86 15.00 11.68
C PHE A 178 6.59 13.71 11.26
N LYS A 179 5.91 12.56 11.32
CA LYS A 179 6.45 11.26 10.91
C LYS A 179 6.85 11.19 9.44
N LEU A 180 6.14 11.90 8.56
CA LEU A 180 6.47 11.95 7.13
C LEU A 180 7.67 12.85 6.82
N CYS A 181 8.03 13.77 7.72
CA CYS A 181 9.18 14.67 7.56
C CYS A 181 10.48 14.11 8.15
N GLU A 182 10.43 13.06 8.97
CA GLU A 182 11.58 12.23 9.34
C GLU A 182 12.12 11.43 8.13
#